data_AF-A0A0C3NTK3-F1
#
_entry.id   AF-A0A0C3NTK3-F1
#
_cell.length_a   1.000
_cell.length_b   1.000
_cell.length_c   1.000
_cell.angle_alpha   90.00
_cell.angle_beta   90.00
_cell.angle_gamma   90.00
#
_symmetry.space_group_name_H-M   'P 1'
#
loop_
_entity.id
_entity.type
_entity.pdbx_description
1 polymer ?
#
loop_
_entity_poly.entity_id
_entity_poly.type
_entity_poly.pdbx_seq_one_letter_code
_entity_poly.pdbx_strand_id
1 'polypeptide(L)'
;MTELWLTYHQSSRAGHAPPTTQLVELDTKKQKLQDLEDVLEHIFQQGFVDPKLRPVSWWEKCDGEKVKNSFCIEELLQQGVGKCEQTAMRLVIADIPPAVWFSYHYVHSPSKTVVTQRIKLDELHPYQSGVRPKLAHVTNYIFEHNYLAAHFRPRVHWQGICGKRLEEHNDLFELLSYGEGVCEDKAMKLIIDDAFHGVPHHQHDHCGCH
;
A
#
# COMPACT_ATOMS: atom_id res chain seq x y z
N MET A 1 -9.61 -18.06 -32.62
CA MET A 1 -9.14 -16.91 -31.81
C MET A 1 -8.01 -17.43 -30.96
N THR A 2 -6.80 -16.93 -31.18
CA THR A 2 -5.56 -17.37 -30.51
C THR A 2 -4.98 -16.27 -29.65
N GLU A 3 -5.77 -15.26 -29.32
CA GLU A 3 -5.32 -14.04 -28.65
C GLU A 3 -6.32 -13.65 -27.56
N LEU A 4 -5.81 -13.04 -26.50
CA LEU A 4 -6.57 -12.54 -25.35
C LEU A 4 -6.11 -11.13 -25.00
N TRP A 5 -7.04 -10.18 -24.98
CA TRP A 5 -6.79 -8.82 -24.52
C TRP A 5 -6.83 -8.75 -23.00
N LEU A 6 -5.78 -8.20 -22.41
CA LEU A 6 -5.59 -8.00 -20.99
C LEU A 6 -5.36 -6.53 -20.64
N THR A 7 -5.80 -6.12 -19.46
CA THR A 7 -5.38 -4.87 -18.83
C THR A 7 -4.85 -5.12 -17.43
N TYR A 8 -3.76 -4.44 -17.07
CA TYR A 8 -3.18 -4.52 -15.73
C TYR A 8 -3.68 -3.38 -14.85
N HIS A 9 -4.36 -3.75 -13.77
CA HIS A 9 -4.94 -2.80 -12.82
C HIS A 9 -4.21 -2.88 -11.50
N GLN A 10 -3.37 -1.90 -11.22
CA GLN A 10 -2.82 -1.70 -9.88
C GLN A 10 -3.86 -1.02 -9.01
N SER A 11 -4.21 -1.65 -7.89
CA SER A 11 -5.14 -1.10 -6.91
C SER A 11 -4.65 0.26 -6.41
N SER A 12 -3.33 0.44 -6.31
CA SER A 12 -2.66 1.72 -5.97
C SER A 12 -2.88 2.87 -6.95
N ARG A 13 -3.22 2.55 -8.21
CA ARG A 13 -3.33 3.52 -9.31
C ARG A 13 -4.73 3.62 -9.89
N ALA A 14 -5.70 2.91 -9.32
CA ALA A 14 -7.08 2.90 -9.78
C ALA A 14 -7.61 4.35 -9.90
N GLY A 15 -7.91 4.80 -11.12
CA GLY A 15 -8.42 6.15 -11.39
C GLY A 15 -7.36 7.23 -11.70
N HIS A 16 -6.07 6.95 -11.57
CA HIS A 16 -5.00 7.95 -11.73
C HIS A 16 -4.04 7.68 -12.89
N ALA A 17 -3.93 6.43 -13.33
CA ALA A 17 -3.18 6.07 -14.52
C ALA A 17 -4.03 5.16 -15.41
N PRO A 18 -3.96 5.33 -16.74
CA PRO A 18 -4.58 4.39 -17.65
C PRO A 18 -3.96 3.00 -17.42
N PRO A 19 -4.78 1.93 -17.35
CA PRO A 19 -4.28 0.57 -17.28
C PRO A 19 -3.36 0.28 -18.45
N THR A 20 -2.32 -0.53 -18.22
CA THR A 20 -1.52 -1.03 -19.33
C THR A 20 -2.31 -2.11 -20.04
N THR A 21 -2.63 -1.89 -21.32
CA THR A 21 -3.28 -2.88 -22.19
C THR A 21 -2.23 -3.76 -22.85
N GLN A 22 -2.49 -5.05 -22.93
CA GLN A 22 -1.64 -6.01 -23.61
C GLN A 22 -2.46 -7.07 -24.34
N LEU A 23 -2.00 -7.45 -25.53
CA LEU A 23 -2.49 -8.63 -26.25
C LEU A 23 -1.59 -9.82 -25.94
N VAL A 24 -2.18 -10.92 -25.47
CA VAL A 24 -1.47 -12.17 -25.16
C VAL A 24 -1.85 -13.24 -26.18
N GLU A 25 -0.84 -13.85 -26.79
CA GLU A 25 -1.01 -15.02 -27.66
C GLU A 25 -1.27 -16.27 -26.80
N LEU A 26 -2.43 -16.90 -27.01
CA LEU A 26 -2.87 -18.10 -26.29
C LEU A 26 -2.22 -19.39 -26.80
N ASP A 27 -1.76 -19.37 -28.05
CA ASP A 27 -1.03 -20.47 -28.65
C ASP A 27 0.42 -20.05 -28.89
N THR A 28 1.25 -20.27 -27.87
CA THR A 28 2.68 -19.98 -27.99
C THR A 28 3.39 -21.18 -28.58
N LYS A 29 4.56 -20.97 -29.22
CA LYS A 29 5.39 -22.06 -29.76
C LYS A 29 5.78 -23.15 -28.74
N LYS A 30 5.64 -22.87 -27.43
CA LYS A 30 6.01 -23.77 -26.34
C LYS A 30 4.81 -24.43 -25.65
N GLN A 31 3.68 -23.74 -25.54
CA GLN A 31 2.49 -24.23 -24.86
C GLN A 31 1.22 -23.49 -25.29
N LYS A 32 0.10 -24.21 -25.29
CA LYS A 32 -1.25 -23.64 -25.39
C LYS A 32 -1.74 -23.29 -23.98
N LEU A 33 -2.13 -22.03 -23.77
CA LEU A 33 -2.71 -21.55 -22.52
C LEU A 33 -4.20 -21.96 -22.48
N GLN A 34 -4.61 -22.71 -21.47
CA GLN A 34 -5.95 -23.31 -21.40
C GLN A 34 -6.88 -22.53 -20.45
N ASP A 35 -6.34 -22.09 -19.32
CA ASP A 35 -7.05 -21.33 -18.30
C ASP A 35 -6.31 -20.05 -17.90
N LEU A 36 -6.93 -19.25 -17.01
CA LEU A 36 -6.33 -18.00 -16.56
C LEU A 36 -5.11 -18.21 -15.64
N GLU A 37 -4.91 -19.40 -15.07
CA GLU A 37 -3.71 -19.74 -14.31
C GLU A 37 -2.50 -19.88 -15.24
N ASP A 38 -2.67 -20.54 -16.40
CA ASP A 38 -1.65 -20.62 -17.44
C ASP A 38 -1.25 -19.23 -17.97
N VAL A 39 -2.25 -18.36 -18.16
CA VAL A 39 -2.02 -16.96 -18.57
C VAL A 39 -1.25 -16.20 -17.50
N LEU A 40 -1.62 -16.36 -16.23
CA LEU A 40 -0.94 -15.71 -15.11
C LEU A 40 0.53 -16.16 -15.02
N GLU A 41 0.79 -17.45 -15.15
CA GLU A 41 2.13 -18.02 -15.19
C GLU A 41 2.95 -17.48 -16.37
N HIS A 42 2.34 -17.41 -17.56
CA HIS A 42 2.97 -16.82 -18.75
C HIS A 42 3.39 -15.36 -18.51
N ILE A 43 2.50 -14.55 -17.95
CA ILE A 43 2.75 -13.12 -17.64
C ILE A 43 3.94 -12.95 -16.69
N PHE A 44 4.05 -13.80 -15.67
CA PHE A 44 5.17 -13.80 -14.74
C PHE A 44 6.48 -14.23 -15.39
N GLN A 45 6.46 -15.29 -16.20
CA GLN A 45 7.64 -15.77 -16.90
C GLN A 45 8.21 -14.75 -17.91
N GLN A 46 7.34 -13.96 -18.54
CA GLN A 46 7.76 -12.87 -19.43
C GLN A 46 8.20 -11.61 -18.68
N GLY A 47 8.01 -11.55 -17.36
CA GLY A 47 8.39 -10.40 -16.53
C GLY A 47 7.45 -9.19 -16.67
N PHE A 48 6.23 -9.38 -17.17
CA PHE A 48 5.24 -8.30 -17.27
C PHE A 48 4.71 -7.88 -15.89
N VAL A 49 4.63 -8.83 -14.95
CA VAL A 49 4.26 -8.60 -13.55
C VAL A 49 5.27 -9.32 -12.65
N ASP A 50 5.64 -8.71 -11.51
CA ASP A 50 6.51 -9.37 -10.54
C ASP A 50 5.80 -10.61 -9.96
N PRO A 51 6.39 -11.83 -10.03
CA PRO A 51 5.80 -13.05 -9.49
C PRO A 51 5.42 -12.95 -8.00
N LYS A 52 6.08 -12.08 -7.22
CA LYS A 52 5.75 -11.83 -5.80
C LYS A 52 4.33 -11.28 -5.61
N LEU A 53 3.74 -10.71 -6.65
CA LEU A 53 2.40 -10.12 -6.62
C LEU A 53 1.29 -11.16 -6.85
N ARG A 54 1.63 -12.42 -7.19
CA ARG A 54 0.64 -13.51 -7.37
C ARG A 54 -0.36 -13.65 -6.23
N PRO A 55 0.06 -13.67 -4.94
CA PRO A 55 -0.88 -13.89 -3.82
C PRO A 55 -1.88 -12.75 -3.63
N VAL A 56 -1.60 -11.59 -4.23
CA VAL A 56 -2.42 -10.38 -4.11
C VAL A 56 -3.06 -9.99 -5.45
N SER A 57 -3.00 -10.87 -6.45
CA SER A 57 -3.63 -10.64 -7.76
C SER A 57 -4.87 -11.51 -7.97
N TRP A 58 -5.84 -10.98 -8.72
CA TRP A 58 -7.04 -11.72 -9.13
C TRP A 58 -7.53 -11.25 -10.50
N TRP A 59 -8.36 -12.07 -11.13
CA TRP A 59 -8.96 -11.77 -12.42
C TRP A 59 -10.34 -11.14 -12.28
N GLU A 60 -10.62 -10.13 -13.10
CA GLU A 60 -11.94 -9.55 -13.31
C GLU A 60 -12.27 -9.43 -14.80
N LYS A 61 -13.57 -9.51 -15.13
CA LYS A 61 -14.07 -9.10 -16.44
C LYS A 61 -14.07 -7.57 -16.57
N CYS A 62 -14.35 -7.05 -17.76
CA CYS A 62 -14.44 -5.61 -18.00
C CYS A 62 -15.57 -4.91 -17.22
N ASP A 63 -16.58 -5.65 -16.75
CA ASP A 63 -17.66 -5.16 -15.88
C ASP A 63 -17.31 -5.21 -14.38
N GLY A 64 -16.15 -5.77 -14.01
CA GLY A 64 -15.70 -5.92 -12.63
C GLY A 64 -16.09 -7.25 -11.96
N GLU A 65 -16.76 -8.17 -12.67
CA GLU A 65 -17.06 -9.49 -12.13
C GLU A 65 -15.78 -10.30 -11.93
N LYS A 66 -15.56 -10.83 -10.72
CA LYS A 66 -14.38 -11.66 -10.40
C LYS A 66 -14.48 -13.03 -11.06
N VAL A 67 -13.35 -13.48 -11.63
CA VAL A 67 -13.23 -14.78 -12.30
C VAL A 67 -12.18 -15.63 -11.59
N LYS A 68 -12.42 -16.93 -11.47
CA LYS A 68 -11.47 -17.88 -10.89
C LYS A 68 -10.31 -18.13 -11.86
N ASN A 69 -9.11 -18.38 -11.33
CA ASN A 69 -7.94 -18.66 -12.17
C ASN A 69 -8.11 -19.93 -13.02
N SER A 70 -8.80 -20.94 -12.52
CA SER A 70 -9.07 -22.19 -13.26
C SER A 70 -10.15 -22.06 -14.34
N PHE A 71 -10.59 -20.84 -14.68
CA PHE A 71 -11.65 -20.63 -15.66
C PHE A 71 -11.09 -20.76 -17.08
N CYS A 72 -11.80 -21.53 -17.91
CA CYS A 72 -11.39 -21.83 -19.28
C CYS A 72 -11.41 -20.57 -20.17
N ILE A 73 -10.30 -20.31 -20.86
CA ILE A 73 -10.17 -19.12 -21.73
C ILE A 73 -11.12 -19.22 -22.93
N GLU A 74 -11.30 -20.41 -23.50
CA GLU A 74 -12.20 -20.60 -24.64
C GLU A 74 -13.64 -20.24 -24.29
N GLU A 75 -14.09 -20.54 -23.07
CA GLU A 75 -15.41 -20.15 -22.56
C GLU A 75 -15.54 -18.64 -22.35
N LEU A 76 -14.49 -17.96 -21.83
CA LEU A 76 -14.48 -16.49 -21.71
C LEU A 76 -14.59 -15.81 -23.07
N LEU A 77 -13.82 -16.29 -24.04
CA LEU A 77 -13.89 -15.79 -25.41
C LEU A 77 -15.27 -16.05 -26.01
N GLN A 78 -15.89 -17.21 -25.79
CA GLN A 78 -17.26 -17.46 -26.24
C GLN A 78 -18.26 -16.44 -25.67
N GLN A 79 -18.08 -16.03 -24.42
CA GLN A 79 -18.87 -14.97 -23.76
C GLN A 79 -18.54 -13.55 -24.26
N GLY A 80 -17.54 -13.38 -25.11
CA GLY A 80 -17.13 -12.09 -25.67
C GLY A 80 -16.09 -11.33 -24.85
N VAL A 81 -15.64 -11.92 -23.73
CA VAL A 81 -14.65 -11.33 -22.85
C VAL A 81 -13.25 -11.54 -23.41
N GLY A 82 -12.40 -10.50 -23.36
CA GLY A 82 -11.01 -10.52 -23.80
C GLY A 82 -10.81 -10.53 -25.32
N LYS A 83 -11.86 -10.25 -26.11
CA LYS A 83 -11.80 -10.27 -27.58
C LYS A 83 -11.22 -9.01 -28.20
N CYS A 84 -11.35 -7.88 -27.52
CA CYS A 84 -10.81 -6.59 -27.94
C CYS A 84 -10.43 -5.77 -26.71
N GLU A 85 -9.78 -4.63 -26.93
CA GLU A 85 -9.40 -3.71 -25.87
C GLU A 85 -10.58 -3.30 -24.97
N GLN A 86 -11.78 -3.10 -25.54
CA GLN A 86 -12.97 -2.70 -24.77
C GLN A 86 -13.52 -3.81 -23.88
N THR A 87 -13.27 -5.08 -24.23
CA THR A 87 -13.71 -6.24 -23.43
C THR A 87 -12.56 -6.93 -22.72
N ALA A 88 -11.39 -6.30 -22.65
CA ALA A 88 -10.17 -6.87 -22.07
C ALA A 88 -10.40 -7.41 -20.64
N MET A 89 -9.81 -8.57 -20.37
CA MET A 89 -9.75 -9.14 -19.03
C MET A 89 -8.83 -8.31 -18.15
N ARG A 90 -9.23 -8.05 -16.91
CA ARG A 90 -8.43 -7.28 -15.95
C ARG A 90 -7.65 -8.22 -15.06
N LEU A 91 -6.32 -8.10 -15.05
CA LEU A 91 -5.51 -8.61 -13.95
C LEU A 91 -5.41 -7.50 -12.90
N VAL A 92 -6.19 -7.63 -11.83
CA VAL A 92 -6.14 -6.69 -10.72
C VAL A 92 -5.07 -7.15 -9.74
N ILE A 93 -4.22 -6.22 -9.33
CA ILE A 93 -3.13 -6.46 -8.40
C ILE A 93 -3.39 -5.55 -7.19
N ALA A 94 -3.64 -6.15 -6.02
CA ALA A 94 -3.55 -5.44 -4.74
C ALA A 94 -2.06 -5.26 -4.42
N ASP A 95 -1.42 -4.39 -5.17
CA ASP A 95 -0.01 -3.99 -5.03
C ASP A 95 0.25 -3.17 -3.75
N ILE A 96 -0.75 -3.07 -2.85
CA ILE A 96 -0.63 -2.45 -1.54
C ILE A 96 -1.48 -3.21 -0.50
N PRO A 97 -0.98 -3.38 0.73
CA PRO A 97 -1.82 -3.62 1.88
C PRO A 97 -2.95 -2.57 1.98
N PRO A 98 -4.22 -2.95 2.22
CA PRO A 98 -5.33 -2.00 2.30
C PRO A 98 -5.25 -1.08 3.52
N ALA A 99 -4.29 -1.32 4.41
CA ALA A 99 -4.14 -0.64 5.67
C ALA A 99 -2.68 -0.61 6.11
N VAL A 100 -2.37 0.38 6.94
CA VAL A 100 -1.11 0.47 7.68
C VAL A 100 -1.33 0.08 9.14
N TRP A 101 -0.42 -0.74 9.67
CA TRP A 101 -0.38 -1.16 11.07
C TRP A 101 0.72 -0.42 11.82
N PHE A 102 0.40 0.06 13.01
CA PHE A 102 1.35 0.73 13.88
C PHE A 102 0.99 0.60 15.36
N SER A 103 1.92 0.93 16.24
CA SER A 103 1.75 0.86 17.69
C SER A 103 2.27 2.12 18.38
N TYR A 104 1.66 2.50 19.50
CA TYR A 104 2.10 3.65 20.29
C TYR A 104 3.12 3.22 21.35
N HIS A 105 4.26 3.91 21.38
CA HIS A 105 5.36 3.62 22.31
C HIS A 105 5.71 4.86 23.13
N TYR A 106 5.28 4.90 24.38
CA TYR A 106 5.61 5.97 25.33
C TYR A 106 6.99 5.72 25.95
N VAL A 107 7.95 6.61 25.69
CA VAL A 107 9.34 6.44 26.17
C VAL A 107 9.41 6.45 27.71
N HIS A 108 8.65 7.34 28.35
CA HIS A 108 8.67 7.52 29.82
C HIS A 108 7.60 6.72 30.54
N SER A 109 6.95 5.78 29.87
CA SER A 109 5.95 4.89 30.47
C SER A 109 6.02 3.49 29.85
N PRO A 110 7.15 2.79 29.97
CA PRO A 110 7.37 1.49 29.32
C PRO A 110 6.45 0.38 29.86
N SER A 111 5.81 0.60 31.02
CA SER A 111 4.83 -0.31 31.62
C SER A 111 3.42 -0.16 31.05
N LYS A 112 3.15 0.86 30.21
CA LYS A 112 1.84 0.99 29.56
C LYS A 112 1.70 -0.06 28.46
N THR A 113 0.50 -0.66 28.39
CA THR A 113 0.13 -1.58 27.31
C THR A 113 0.35 -0.92 25.96
N VAL A 114 1.22 -1.53 25.14
CA VAL A 114 1.38 -1.13 23.74
C VAL A 114 0.16 -1.65 22.98
N VAL A 115 -0.63 -0.72 22.45
CA VAL A 115 -1.78 -1.05 21.61
C VAL A 115 -1.38 -0.90 20.16
N THR A 116 -1.57 -1.97 19.39
CA THR A 116 -1.44 -1.94 17.93
C THR A 116 -2.75 -1.49 17.31
N GLN A 117 -2.67 -0.57 16.36
CA GLN A 117 -3.78 -0.04 15.60
C GLN A 117 -3.56 -0.24 14.10
N ARG A 118 -4.67 -0.14 13.37
CA ARG A 118 -4.72 -0.26 11.92
C ARG A 118 -5.53 0.89 11.35
N ILE A 119 -4.96 1.64 10.41
CA ILE A 119 -5.67 2.65 9.61
C ILE A 119 -5.82 2.12 8.19
N LYS A 120 -7.04 2.11 7.67
CA LYS A 120 -7.23 1.77 6.25
C LYS A 120 -6.77 2.94 5.38
N LEU A 121 -6.10 2.63 4.27
CA LEU A 121 -5.49 3.68 3.45
C LEU A 121 -6.53 4.55 2.74
N ASP A 122 -7.73 4.02 2.47
CA ASP A 122 -8.88 4.75 1.91
C ASP A 122 -9.47 5.80 2.86
N GLU A 123 -9.16 5.75 4.15
CA GLU A 123 -9.54 6.75 5.14
C GLU A 123 -8.57 7.95 5.15
N LEU A 124 -7.42 7.86 4.47
CA LEU A 124 -6.46 8.94 4.37
C LEU A 124 -6.86 9.92 3.24
N HIS A 125 -7.03 11.20 3.56
CA HIS A 125 -7.38 12.26 2.59
C HIS A 125 -6.57 12.25 1.28
N PRO A 126 -5.22 12.06 1.28
CA PRO A 126 -4.45 11.99 0.04
C PRO A 126 -4.85 10.81 -0.84
N TYR A 127 -5.14 9.66 -0.25
CA TYR A 127 -5.54 8.46 -0.99
C TYR A 127 -6.87 8.70 -1.71
N GLN A 128 -7.84 9.34 -1.05
CA GLN A 128 -9.11 9.74 -1.64
C GLN A 128 -8.95 10.76 -2.78
N SER A 129 -7.87 11.56 -2.73
CA SER A 129 -7.56 12.58 -3.73
C SER A 129 -6.59 12.09 -4.81
N GLY A 130 -6.22 10.80 -4.82
CA GLY A 130 -5.28 10.22 -5.78
C GLY A 130 -3.81 10.56 -5.59
N VAL A 131 -3.47 11.12 -4.44
CA VAL A 131 -2.10 11.46 -4.06
C VAL A 131 -1.53 10.33 -3.23
N ARG A 132 -0.30 9.91 -3.53
CA ARG A 132 0.39 8.90 -2.74
C ARG A 132 0.54 9.38 -1.29
N PRO A 133 0.03 8.64 -0.29
CA PRO A 133 0.16 9.02 1.10
C PRO A 133 1.62 8.87 1.52
N LYS A 134 2.13 9.93 2.15
CA LYS A 134 3.32 9.93 3.01
C LYS A 134 2.95 9.61 4.45
N LEU A 135 3.96 9.25 5.24
CA LEU A 135 3.81 8.97 6.67
C LEU A 135 3.23 10.16 7.48
N ALA A 136 3.52 11.41 7.05
CA ALA A 136 2.91 12.62 7.59
C ALA A 136 1.38 12.58 7.64
N HIS A 137 0.74 11.97 6.64
CA HIS A 137 -0.72 11.91 6.59
C HIS A 137 -1.29 10.92 7.59
N VAL A 138 -0.55 9.86 7.90
CA VAL A 138 -0.90 8.96 9.01
C VAL A 138 -0.80 9.72 10.32
N THR A 139 0.28 10.49 10.52
CA THR A 139 0.40 11.35 11.71
C THR A 139 -0.77 12.33 11.80
N ASN A 140 -1.07 13.08 10.73
CA ASN A 140 -2.14 14.06 10.73
C ASN A 140 -3.51 13.41 11.01
N TYR A 141 -3.81 12.28 10.38
CA TYR A 141 -5.02 11.50 10.63
C TYR A 141 -5.17 11.13 12.12
N ILE A 142 -4.08 10.67 12.76
CA ILE A 142 -4.07 10.31 14.19
C ILE A 142 -4.49 11.50 15.08
N PHE A 143 -3.99 12.70 14.80
CA PHE A 143 -4.30 13.89 15.60
C PHE A 143 -5.67 14.49 15.24
N GLU A 144 -6.05 14.51 13.96
CA GLU A 144 -7.36 14.98 13.49
C GLU A 144 -8.51 14.18 14.13
N HIS A 145 -8.32 12.87 14.33
CA HIS A 145 -9.31 11.98 14.93
C HIS A 145 -9.18 11.87 16.46
N ASN A 146 -8.30 12.65 17.09
CA ASN A 146 -8.05 12.64 18.53
C ASN A 146 -7.61 11.27 19.09
N TYR A 147 -7.00 10.40 18.27
CA TYR A 147 -6.40 9.15 18.76
C TYR A 147 -5.16 9.41 19.62
N LEU A 148 -4.52 10.56 19.42
CA LEU A 148 -3.48 11.08 20.29
C LEU A 148 -3.71 12.56 20.58
N ALA A 149 -3.47 12.99 21.82
CA ALA A 149 -3.70 14.38 22.22
C ALA A 149 -2.75 15.35 21.50
N ALA A 150 -3.29 16.47 21.00
CA ALA A 150 -2.56 17.43 20.14
C ALA A 150 -1.20 17.90 20.69
N HIS A 151 -1.04 18.03 22.01
CA HIS A 151 0.22 18.45 22.62
C HIS A 151 1.38 17.46 22.41
N PHE A 152 1.09 16.22 22.02
CA PHE A 152 2.11 15.24 21.65
C PHE A 152 2.61 15.39 20.21
N ARG A 153 1.92 16.14 19.32
CA ARG A 153 2.32 16.30 17.90
C ARG A 153 3.79 16.67 17.67
N PRO A 154 4.40 17.62 18.41
CA PRO A 154 5.80 17.95 18.21
C PRO A 154 6.77 16.92 18.83
N ARG A 155 6.25 15.90 19.53
CA ARG A 155 7.02 14.93 20.31
C ARG A 155 6.88 13.50 19.82
N VAL A 156 6.32 13.33 18.62
CA VAL A 156 6.23 12.01 18.00
C VAL A 156 7.23 11.86 16.88
N HIS A 157 7.80 10.67 16.76
CA HIS A 157 8.54 10.25 15.58
C HIS A 157 8.27 8.78 15.27
N TRP A 158 8.45 8.42 14.02
CA TRP A 158 8.22 7.07 13.55
C TRP A 158 9.50 6.23 13.62
N GLN A 159 9.34 4.95 13.91
CA GLN A 159 10.37 3.92 13.80
C GLN A 159 9.81 2.71 13.04
N GLY A 160 10.63 2.14 12.16
CA GLY A 160 10.35 0.86 11.51
C GLY A 160 10.55 -0.34 12.44
N ILE A 161 10.27 -1.53 11.94
CA ILE A 161 10.36 -2.81 12.66
C ILE A 161 11.78 -3.04 13.21
N CYS A 162 12.80 -2.65 12.44
CA CYS A 162 14.20 -2.74 12.83
C CYS A 162 14.66 -1.64 13.82
N GLY A 163 13.78 -0.74 14.23
CA GLY A 163 14.09 0.40 15.11
C GLY A 163 14.69 1.61 14.39
N LYS A 164 14.91 1.53 13.07
CA LYS A 164 15.36 2.66 12.25
C LYS A 164 14.32 3.78 12.29
N ARG A 165 14.77 5.02 12.49
CA ARG A 165 13.91 6.21 12.41
C ARG A 165 13.38 6.38 10.99
N LEU A 166 12.07 6.64 10.89
CA LEU A 166 11.37 6.97 9.66
C LEU A 166 10.97 8.45 9.70
N GLU A 167 11.06 9.10 8.55
CA GLU A 167 10.76 10.52 8.37
C GLU A 167 9.32 10.70 7.88
N GLU A 168 8.67 11.79 8.29
CA GLU A 168 7.27 12.05 7.90
C GLU A 168 7.09 12.20 6.37
N HIS A 169 8.15 12.57 5.65
CA HIS A 169 8.10 12.71 4.19
C HIS A 169 8.29 11.38 3.44
N ASN A 170 8.61 10.27 4.13
CA ASN A 170 8.74 8.97 3.48
C ASN A 170 7.42 8.55 2.83
N ASP A 171 7.52 7.97 1.64
CA ASP A 171 6.39 7.42 0.89
C ASP A 171 5.87 6.18 1.63
N LEU A 172 4.59 6.18 1.99
CA LEU A 172 4.00 5.11 2.78
C LEU A 172 3.95 3.79 1.98
N PHE A 173 3.76 3.86 0.67
CA PHE A 173 3.73 2.67 -0.17
C PHE A 173 5.09 2.03 -0.29
N GLU A 174 6.14 2.84 -0.41
CA GLU A 174 7.51 2.33 -0.40
C GLU A 174 7.79 1.59 0.93
N LEU A 175 7.41 2.17 2.07
CA LEU A 175 7.54 1.52 3.37
C LEU A 175 6.79 0.18 3.45
N LEU A 176 5.51 0.16 3.04
CA LEU A 176 4.71 -1.06 3.01
C LEU A 176 5.31 -2.12 2.05
N SER A 177 5.90 -1.71 0.93
CA SER A 177 6.56 -2.63 -0.01
C SER A 177 7.80 -3.31 0.60
N TYR A 178 8.48 -2.64 1.53
CA TYR A 178 9.59 -3.22 2.31
C TYR A 178 9.11 -4.06 3.51
N GLY A 179 7.80 -4.18 3.72
CA GLY A 179 7.21 -4.96 4.81
C GLY A 179 6.97 -4.18 6.09
N GLU A 180 7.20 -2.87 6.12
CA GLU A 180 6.95 -2.00 7.28
C GLU A 180 5.45 -1.71 7.41
N GLY A 181 4.83 -2.06 8.53
CA GLY A 181 3.42 -1.77 8.82
C GLY A 181 2.40 -2.58 8.01
N VAL A 182 2.81 -3.69 7.38
CA VAL A 182 1.93 -4.50 6.51
C VAL A 182 0.94 -5.39 7.28
N CYS A 183 1.29 -5.77 8.51
CA CYS A 183 0.48 -6.58 9.41
C CYS A 183 0.80 -6.25 10.87
N GLU A 184 0.01 -6.80 11.80
CA GLU A 184 0.18 -6.59 13.24
C GLU A 184 1.60 -6.93 13.74
N ASP A 185 2.15 -8.07 13.33
CA ASP A 185 3.51 -8.52 13.71
C ASP A 185 4.62 -7.63 13.15
N LYS A 186 4.30 -6.83 12.13
CA LYS A 186 5.21 -5.94 11.42
C LYS A 186 4.80 -4.48 11.60
N ALA A 187 4.06 -4.16 12.66
CA ALA A 187 3.60 -2.81 12.93
C ALA A 187 4.78 -1.83 13.09
N MET A 188 4.68 -0.67 12.44
CA MET A 188 5.58 0.45 12.71
C MET A 188 5.34 0.99 14.13
N LYS A 189 6.28 1.78 14.65
CA LYS A 189 6.18 2.34 16.00
C LYS A 189 6.06 3.85 15.91
N LEU A 190 5.01 4.40 16.48
CA LEU A 190 4.91 5.82 16.78
C LEU A 190 5.47 6.04 18.19
N ILE A 191 6.70 6.53 18.25
CA ILE A 191 7.37 6.84 19.52
C ILE A 191 6.83 8.17 20.03
N ILE A 192 6.44 8.22 21.30
CA ILE A 192 5.90 9.41 21.96
C ILE A 192 6.87 9.79 23.08
N ASP A 193 7.53 10.91 22.91
CA ASP A 193 8.35 11.52 23.95
C ASP A 193 7.50 12.44 24.83
N ASP A 194 7.70 12.36 26.14
CA ASP A 194 7.02 13.20 27.13
C ASP A 194 7.97 14.28 27.70
N ALA A 195 9.27 14.20 27.39
CA ALA A 195 10.21 15.20 27.83
C ALA A 195 9.98 16.52 27.07
N PHE A 196 9.52 17.55 27.79
CA PHE A 196 9.79 18.93 27.40
C PHE A 196 11.32 19.10 27.40
N HIS A 197 11.97 19.00 26.25
CA HIS A 197 13.19 19.76 26.04
C HIS A 197 12.78 21.22 25.88
N GLY A 198 12.49 21.85 27.03
CA GLY A 198 12.44 23.30 27.10
C GLY A 198 13.72 23.82 26.49
N VAL A 199 13.60 24.69 25.50
CA VAL A 199 14.69 25.55 25.04
C VAL A 199 15.31 26.15 26.30
N PRO A 200 16.64 26.04 26.53
CA PRO A 200 17.24 26.65 27.71
C PRO A 200 16.95 28.16 27.62
N HIS A 201 16.13 28.64 28.55
CA HIS A 201 16.01 30.07 28.79
C HIS A 201 17.43 30.56 29.12
N HIS A 202 18.01 31.35 28.23
CA HIS A 202 19.15 32.19 28.59
C HIS A 202 18.72 33.04 29.80
N GLN A 203 19.17 32.63 30.99
CA GLN A 203 19.27 33.53 32.12
C GLN A 203 20.28 34.60 31.71
N HIS A 204 19.76 35.76 31.29
CA HIS A 204 20.56 36.97 31.27
C HIS A 204 20.76 37.37 32.73
N ASP A 205 21.90 36.99 33.28
CA ASP A 205 22.37 37.47 34.56
C ASP A 205 22.40 39.01 34.54
N HIS A 206 21.68 39.59 35.49
CA HIS A 206 21.78 40.99 35.85
C HIS A 206 23.21 41.25 36.36
N CYS A 207 24.05 41.86 35.52
CA CYS A 207 25.29 42.45 35.96
C CYS A 207 24.96 43.80 36.64
N GLY A 208 24.91 43.80 37.97
CA GLY A 208 24.90 45.01 38.77
C GLY A 208 26.32 45.59 38.83
N CYS A 209 26.51 46.79 38.30
CA CYS A 209 27.71 47.57 38.54
C CYS A 209 27.49 48.48 39.75
N HIS A 210 28.31 48.26 40.77
CA HIS A 210 28.64 49.23 41.82
C HIS A 210 29.63 50.27 41.28
#